data_AF-V4AER3-F1
#
_entry.id   AF-V4AER3-F1
#
_cell.length_a   1.000
_cell.length_b   1.000
_cell.length_c   1.000
_cell.angle_alpha   90.00
_cell.angle_beta   90.00
_cell.angle_gamma   90.00
#
_symmetry.space_group_name_H-M   'P 1'
#
loop_
_entity.id
_entity.type
_entity.pdbx_description
1 polymer ?
#
loop_
_entity_poly.entity_id
_entity_poly.type
_entity_poly.pdbx_seq_one_letter_code
_entity_poly.pdbx_strand_id
1 'polypeptide(L)'
;MGSRTYSKECVVEILMVDVKKDNLDDMIDKLEECIGVGNVYAVIPRRPDILEVTVKDKQCAEKLSEGFKVGDKNFVCRIPYSPFTVVSFMDIPSYIEDSVLVEKLKVFRIEIDGEVVRHFHDKHKTVENGIRHVRCLFSPELKSLPWAVKLETINGTKSYRVIHNNQTKVCNKCYSDSHIIANCPQIQCRRCNQYGHMGNTCMIKLCNICKHLETECVC
;
A
#
# COMPACT_ATOMS: atom_id res chain seq x y z
N MET A 1 -15.65 21.97 -12.36
CA MET A 1 -14.18 21.80 -12.20
C MET A 1 -13.97 20.57 -11.34
N GLY A 2 -13.33 19.53 -11.88
CA GLY A 2 -13.04 18.31 -11.10
C GLY A 2 -12.07 18.63 -9.95
N SER A 3 -12.26 17.97 -8.80
CA SER A 3 -11.38 18.14 -7.64
C SER A 3 -9.97 17.69 -7.98
N ARG A 4 -8.96 18.58 -7.86
CA ARG A 4 -7.56 18.20 -8.00
C ARG A 4 -7.19 17.22 -6.89
N THR A 5 -6.59 16.09 -7.25
CA THR A 5 -6.11 15.09 -6.29
C THR A 5 -4.60 15.24 -6.14
N TYR A 6 -4.12 15.34 -4.90
CA TYR A 6 -2.70 15.50 -4.58
C TYR A 6 -2.21 14.21 -3.91
N SER A 7 -1.21 13.56 -4.50
CA SER A 7 -0.53 12.37 -3.95
C SER A 7 0.97 12.50 -4.14
N LYS A 8 1.75 11.89 -3.25
CA LYS A 8 3.23 11.87 -3.33
C LYS A 8 3.73 11.17 -4.60
N GLU A 9 2.95 10.24 -5.13
CA GLU A 9 3.23 9.53 -6.39
C GLU A 9 3.09 10.42 -7.63
N CYS A 10 2.43 11.57 -7.50
CA CYS A 10 2.25 12.56 -8.56
C CYS A 10 3.29 13.70 -8.47
N VAL A 11 4.38 13.53 -7.72
CA VAL A 11 5.42 14.54 -7.54
C VAL A 11 6.67 14.13 -8.31
N VAL A 12 7.28 15.09 -8.99
CA VAL A 12 8.56 14.97 -9.68
C VAL A 12 9.47 16.10 -9.22
N GLU A 13 10.73 15.80 -8.98
CA GLU A 13 11.76 16.81 -8.74
C GLU A 13 12.61 16.99 -10.00
N ILE A 14 12.70 18.22 -10.46
CA ILE A 14 13.63 18.63 -11.53
C ILE A 14 14.88 19.13 -10.84
N LEU A 15 16.03 18.54 -11.21
CA LEU A 15 17.31 18.82 -10.60
C LEU A 15 18.08 19.88 -11.38
N MET A 16 19.05 20.53 -10.71
CA MET A 16 19.98 21.49 -11.31
C MET A 16 19.28 22.72 -11.92
N VAL A 17 18.18 23.14 -11.29
CA VAL A 17 17.42 24.32 -11.69
C VAL A 17 18.03 25.54 -11.00
N ASP A 18 18.63 26.43 -11.80
CA ASP A 18 19.06 27.73 -11.34
C ASP A 18 17.87 28.69 -11.44
N VAL A 19 17.07 28.79 -10.38
CA VAL A 19 15.84 29.61 -10.35
C VAL A 19 16.09 31.10 -10.66
N LYS A 20 17.35 31.56 -10.64
CA LYS A 20 17.71 32.94 -11.03
C LYS A 20 17.97 33.10 -12.53
N LYS A 21 18.28 32.01 -13.24
CA LYS A 21 18.64 32.03 -14.67
C LYS A 21 17.65 31.29 -15.54
N ASP A 22 17.08 30.21 -15.03
CA ASP A 22 16.09 29.39 -15.71
C ASP A 22 14.72 30.07 -15.58
N ASN A 23 14.06 30.34 -16.71
CA ASN A 23 12.73 30.94 -16.76
C ASN A 23 11.67 29.90 -16.37
N LEU A 24 10.96 30.16 -15.27
CA LEU A 24 9.91 29.26 -14.78
C LEU A 24 8.73 29.12 -15.74
N ASP A 25 8.37 30.17 -16.48
CA ASP A 25 7.25 30.10 -17.43
C ASP A 25 7.59 29.17 -18.60
N ASP A 26 8.78 29.31 -19.18
CA ASP A 26 9.26 28.41 -20.25
C ASP A 26 9.36 26.95 -19.78
N MET A 27 9.72 26.74 -18.50
CA MET A 27 9.73 25.41 -17.91
C MET A 27 8.31 24.85 -17.77
N ILE A 28 7.35 25.64 -17.29
CA ILE A 28 5.95 25.21 -17.16
C ILE A 28 5.37 24.86 -18.52
N ASP A 29 5.59 25.70 -19.53
CA ASP A 29 5.13 25.44 -20.90
C ASP A 29 5.72 24.14 -21.43
N LYS A 30 7.02 23.91 -21.21
CA LYS A 30 7.67 22.67 -21.63
C LYS A 30 7.15 21.44 -20.89
N LEU A 31 6.87 21.56 -19.59
CA LEU A 31 6.25 20.49 -18.81
C LEU A 31 4.86 20.16 -19.39
N GLU A 32 4.02 21.16 -19.63
CA GLU A 32 2.69 21.00 -20.23
C GLU A 32 2.74 20.44 -21.65
N GLU A 33 3.77 20.76 -22.46
CA GLU A 33 4.01 20.08 -23.75
C GLU A 33 4.32 18.59 -23.58
N CYS A 34 5.09 18.23 -22.54
CA CYS A 34 5.45 16.85 -22.27
C CYS A 34 4.26 16.02 -21.80
N ILE A 35 3.41 16.55 -20.90
CA ILE A 35 2.35 15.76 -20.25
C ILE A 35 0.92 16.16 -20.65
N GLY A 36 0.76 17.20 -21.47
CA GLY A 36 -0.53 17.73 -21.94
C GLY A 36 -1.08 18.84 -21.05
N VAL A 37 -1.59 19.90 -21.69
CA VAL A 37 -2.05 21.14 -21.06
C VAL A 37 -3.06 20.92 -19.93
N GLY A 38 -2.78 21.53 -18.78
CA GLY A 38 -3.60 21.48 -17.57
C GLY A 38 -3.26 20.32 -16.65
N ASN A 39 -2.18 19.57 -16.93
CA ASN A 39 -1.74 18.44 -16.10
C ASN A 39 -0.63 18.82 -15.12
N VAL A 40 -0.09 20.05 -15.17
CA VAL A 40 0.79 20.61 -14.13
C VAL A 40 -0.08 21.32 -13.07
N TYR A 41 -0.03 20.85 -11.83
CA TYR A 41 -0.87 21.36 -10.74
C TYR A 41 -0.14 22.34 -9.83
N ALA A 42 1.15 22.14 -9.61
CA ALA A 42 1.99 23.03 -8.82
C ALA A 42 3.45 22.93 -9.25
N VAL A 43 4.17 24.04 -9.14
CA VAL A 43 5.61 24.15 -9.39
C VAL A 43 6.21 24.97 -8.24
N ILE A 44 7.05 24.33 -7.43
CA ILE A 44 7.53 24.88 -6.15
C ILE A 44 9.06 24.81 -6.11
N PRO A 45 9.77 25.95 -6.04
CA PRO A 45 11.20 25.95 -5.82
C PRO A 45 11.58 25.35 -4.46
N ARG A 46 12.50 24.38 -4.46
CA ARG A 46 13.13 23.78 -3.28
C ARG A 46 14.63 24.09 -3.32
N ARG A 47 15.22 24.44 -2.18
CA ARG A 47 16.65 24.79 -2.12
C ARG A 47 17.51 23.57 -1.77
N PRO A 48 18.77 23.51 -2.26
CA PRO A 48 19.34 24.28 -3.37
C PRO A 48 19.08 23.55 -4.71
N ASP A 49 18.60 24.28 -5.71
CA ASP A 49 18.56 23.88 -7.12
C ASP A 49 17.58 22.75 -7.52
N ILE A 50 16.45 22.65 -6.83
CA ILE A 50 15.39 21.68 -7.13
C ILE A 50 14.08 22.42 -7.44
N LEU A 51 13.36 21.97 -8.47
CA LEU A 51 11.97 22.37 -8.72
C LEU A 51 11.06 21.18 -8.47
N GLU A 52 10.22 21.26 -7.45
CA GLU A 52 9.21 20.25 -7.13
C GLU A 52 7.96 20.53 -7.96
N VAL A 53 7.58 19.58 -8.80
CA VAL A 53 6.44 19.66 -9.70
C VAL A 53 5.40 18.64 -9.28
N THR A 54 4.18 19.09 -9.00
CA THR A 54 3.03 18.20 -8.80
C THR A 54 2.23 18.13 -10.09
N VAL A 55 1.96 16.92 -10.57
CA VAL A 55 1.20 16.64 -11.79
C VAL A 55 -0.11 15.93 -11.51
N LYS A 56 -0.93 15.74 -12.54
CA LYS A 56 -2.25 15.12 -12.45
C LYS A 56 -2.24 13.70 -11.87
N ASP A 57 -1.37 12.85 -12.38
CA ASP A 57 -1.33 11.43 -12.07
C ASP A 57 0.09 10.85 -12.15
N LYS A 58 0.25 9.61 -11.67
CA LYS A 58 1.51 8.88 -11.67
C LYS A 58 2.09 8.71 -13.08
N GLN A 59 1.24 8.55 -14.11
CA GLN A 59 1.71 8.38 -15.48
C GLN A 59 2.38 9.65 -16.02
N CYS A 60 1.83 10.83 -15.68
CA CYS A 60 2.49 12.10 -15.98
C CYS A 60 3.85 12.20 -15.27
N ALA A 61 3.93 11.75 -14.01
CA ALA A 61 5.17 11.81 -13.24
C ALA A 61 6.26 10.88 -13.82
N GLU A 62 5.87 9.66 -14.19
CA GLU A 62 6.74 8.69 -14.88
C GLU A 62 7.24 9.23 -16.21
N LYS A 63 6.37 9.85 -17.02
CA LYS A 63 6.78 10.44 -18.30
C LYS A 63 7.80 11.56 -18.11
N LEU A 64 7.62 12.43 -17.12
CA LEU A 64 8.59 13.49 -16.81
C LEU A 64 9.91 12.94 -16.26
N SER A 65 9.90 11.75 -15.63
CA SER A 65 11.12 11.12 -15.10
C SER A 65 12.15 10.75 -16.17
N GLU A 66 11.74 10.68 -17.44
CA GLU A 66 12.63 10.53 -18.60
C GLU A 66 13.50 11.78 -18.86
N GLY A 67 13.18 12.90 -18.23
CA GLY A 67 13.85 14.20 -18.43
C GLY A 67 13.26 14.98 -19.60
N PHE A 68 13.69 16.24 -19.75
CA PHE A 68 13.23 17.11 -20.83
C PHE A 68 14.26 18.18 -21.18
N LYS A 69 14.06 18.87 -22.31
CA LYS A 69 14.94 19.94 -22.80
C LYS A 69 14.19 21.28 -22.89
N VAL A 70 14.81 22.35 -22.38
CA VAL A 70 14.37 23.75 -22.59
C VAL A 70 15.52 24.50 -23.25
N GLY A 71 15.29 25.03 -24.45
CA GLY A 71 16.35 25.60 -25.27
C GLY A 71 17.47 24.58 -25.54
N ASP A 72 18.68 24.86 -25.06
CA ASP A 72 19.85 23.99 -25.16
C ASP A 72 20.20 23.22 -23.88
N LYS A 73 19.42 23.41 -22.81
CA LYS A 73 19.66 22.79 -21.52
C LYS A 73 18.77 21.57 -21.32
N ASN A 74 19.40 20.44 -20.95
CA ASN A 74 18.70 19.23 -20.54
C ASN A 74 18.49 19.24 -19.03
N PHE A 75 17.28 18.92 -18.60
CA PHE A 75 16.90 18.81 -17.20
C PHE A 75 16.67 17.34 -16.86
N VAL A 76 17.29 16.93 -15.75
CA VAL A 76 17.12 15.60 -15.18
C VAL A 76 16.01 15.67 -14.15
N CYS A 77 15.05 14.77 -14.28
CA CYS A 77 13.94 14.62 -13.36
C CYS A 77 14.14 13.37 -12.52
N ARG A 78 13.62 13.37 -11.30
CA ARG A 78 13.48 12.16 -10.49
C ARG A 78 12.12 12.14 -9.80
N ILE A 79 11.59 10.96 -9.57
CA ILE A 79 10.45 10.78 -8.67
C ILE A 79 11.04 10.68 -7.26
N PRO A 80 10.78 11.64 -6.35
CA PRO A 80 11.34 11.60 -4.99
C PRO A 80 10.68 10.52 -4.12
N TYR A 81 9.52 10.02 -4.54
CA TYR A 81 8.83 8.93 -3.87
C TYR A 81 9.45 7.58 -4.23
N SER A 82 9.93 6.86 -3.22
CA SER A 82 10.30 5.46 -3.37
C SER A 82 9.04 4.63 -3.64
N PRO A 83 8.97 3.85 -4.73
CA PRO A 83 7.85 2.93 -4.94
C PRO A 83 7.85 1.80 -3.89
N PHE A 84 8.99 1.61 -3.21
CA PHE A 84 9.12 0.64 -2.16
C PHE A 84 8.45 1.06 -0.86
N THR A 85 7.73 0.10 -0.29
CA THR A 85 7.15 0.16 1.04
C THR A 85 7.92 -0.79 1.96
N VAL A 86 8.33 -0.30 3.12
CA VAL A 86 8.90 -1.17 4.16
C VAL A 86 7.77 -1.80 4.96
N VAL A 87 7.74 -3.13 4.98
CA VAL A 87 6.79 -3.91 5.76
C VAL A 87 7.50 -4.50 6.97
N SER A 88 7.02 -4.16 8.16
CA SER A 88 7.56 -4.61 9.44
C SER A 88 6.62 -5.62 10.10
N PHE A 89 7.13 -6.79 10.44
CA PHE A 89 6.49 -7.77 11.29
C PHE A 89 6.94 -7.57 12.74
N MET A 90 5.99 -7.55 13.66
CA MET A 90 6.26 -7.30 15.07
C MET A 90 6.12 -8.57 15.90
N ASP A 91 6.96 -8.68 16.92
CA ASP A 91 6.87 -9.71 17.96
C ASP A 91 6.98 -11.14 17.39
N ILE A 92 7.77 -11.30 16.32
CA ILE A 92 7.99 -12.58 15.62
C ILE A 92 8.93 -13.46 16.46
N PRO A 93 8.53 -14.70 16.80
CA PRO A 93 9.44 -15.66 17.43
C PRO A 93 10.65 -15.94 16.55
N SER A 94 11.84 -15.99 17.15
CA SER A 94 13.12 -16.14 16.44
C SER A 94 13.20 -17.39 15.57
N TYR A 95 12.52 -18.48 15.95
CA TYR A 95 12.47 -19.75 15.21
C TYR A 95 11.61 -19.70 13.93
N ILE A 96 10.76 -18.68 13.76
CA ILE A 96 10.04 -18.53 12.50
C ILE A 96 11.07 -18.11 11.45
N GLU A 97 11.14 -18.84 10.35
CA GLU A 97 12.07 -18.54 9.26
C GLU A 97 11.63 -17.34 8.43
N ASP A 98 12.59 -16.60 7.87
CA ASP A 98 12.31 -15.42 7.06
C ASP A 98 11.53 -15.76 5.77
N SER A 99 11.73 -16.98 5.24
CA SER A 99 10.96 -17.52 4.11
C SER A 99 9.46 -17.57 4.42
N VAL A 100 9.05 -17.86 5.65
CA VAL A 100 7.63 -17.89 6.04
C VAL A 100 7.00 -16.50 5.92
N LEU A 101 7.74 -15.45 6.29
CA LEU A 101 7.28 -14.07 6.17
C LEU A 101 7.19 -13.64 4.70
N VAL A 102 8.21 -13.99 3.90
CA VAL A 102 8.25 -13.74 2.46
C VAL A 102 7.08 -14.43 1.74
N GLU A 103 6.87 -15.72 1.97
CA GLU A 103 5.76 -16.47 1.38
C GLU A 103 4.41 -15.89 1.82
N LYS A 104 4.30 -15.42 3.08
CA LYS A 104 3.09 -14.76 3.55
C LYS A 104 2.79 -13.47 2.77
N LEU A 105 3.80 -12.66 2.47
CA LEU A 105 3.64 -11.45 1.66
C LEU A 105 3.29 -11.76 0.20
N LYS A 106 3.88 -12.82 -0.39
CA LYS A 106 3.54 -13.26 -1.75
C LYS A 106 2.08 -13.67 -1.91
N VAL A 107 1.43 -14.21 -0.86
CA VAL A 107 -0.02 -14.48 -0.88
C VAL A 107 -0.85 -13.20 -1.12
N PHE A 108 -0.34 -12.04 -0.71
CA PHE A 108 -0.94 -10.74 -0.98
C PHE A 108 -0.54 -10.14 -2.33
N ARG A 109 0.20 -10.88 -3.17
CA ARG A 109 0.79 -10.39 -4.43
C ARG A 109 1.75 -9.22 -4.23
N ILE A 110 2.45 -9.22 -3.10
CA ILE A 110 3.53 -8.26 -2.82
C ILE A 110 4.84 -8.83 -3.37
N GLU A 111 5.54 -8.01 -4.13
CA GLU A 111 6.89 -8.33 -4.58
C GLU A 111 7.90 -7.94 -3.50
N ILE A 112 8.92 -8.79 -3.30
CA ILE A 112 9.94 -8.61 -2.29
C ILE A 112 11.20 -8.05 -2.94
N ASP A 113 11.71 -6.96 -2.38
CA ASP A 113 12.91 -6.28 -2.85
C ASP A 113 14.01 -6.30 -1.77
N GLY A 114 14.80 -7.37 -1.78
CA GLY A 114 15.91 -7.58 -0.85
C GLY A 114 15.63 -8.61 0.24
N GLU A 115 16.53 -8.66 1.23
CA GLU A 115 16.48 -9.63 2.32
C GLU A 115 15.64 -9.12 3.50
N VAL A 116 15.15 -10.08 4.31
CA VAL A 116 14.50 -9.74 5.58
C VAL A 116 15.57 -9.29 6.57
N VAL A 117 15.42 -8.07 7.07
CA VAL A 117 16.31 -7.48 8.06
C VAL A 117 15.74 -7.68 9.46
N ARG A 118 16.49 -8.40 10.29
CA ARG A 118 16.17 -8.62 11.71
C ARG A 118 16.71 -7.48 12.57
N HIS A 119 15.91 -7.04 13.52
CA HIS A 119 16.29 -6.01 14.48
C HIS A 119 16.79 -6.63 15.78
N PHE A 120 17.70 -5.91 16.44
CA PHE A 120 18.36 -6.34 17.66
C PHE A 120 18.19 -5.27 18.74
N HIS A 121 18.34 -5.67 20.00
CA HIS A 121 18.31 -4.71 21.10
C HIS A 121 19.45 -3.69 21.02
N ASP A 122 19.18 -2.43 21.34
CA ASP A 122 20.17 -1.35 21.19
C ASP A 122 21.46 -1.57 21.97
N LYS A 123 21.33 -2.09 23.20
CA LYS A 123 22.47 -2.41 24.07
C LYS A 123 23.07 -3.79 23.80
N HIS A 124 22.30 -4.70 23.21
CA HIS A 124 22.69 -6.09 22.97
C HIS A 124 22.49 -6.43 21.50
N LYS A 125 23.45 -6.00 20.67
CA LYS A 125 23.38 -6.06 19.19
C LYS A 125 23.32 -7.47 18.60
N THR A 126 23.53 -8.51 19.41
CA THR A 126 23.42 -9.93 19.01
C THR A 126 22.11 -10.58 19.44
N VAL A 127 21.27 -9.88 20.21
CA VAL A 127 19.99 -10.41 20.72
C VAL A 127 18.85 -9.81 19.89
N GLU A 128 18.17 -10.65 19.11
CA GLU A 128 17.02 -10.24 18.30
C GLU A 128 15.89 -9.70 19.19
N ASN A 129 15.22 -8.63 18.73
CA ASN A 129 14.12 -7.99 19.48
C ASN A 129 12.72 -8.40 18.98
N GLY A 130 12.65 -9.35 18.03
CA GLY A 130 11.39 -9.83 17.44
C GLY A 130 10.80 -8.96 16.34
N ILE A 131 11.43 -7.83 15.98
CA ILE A 131 11.03 -7.02 14.82
C ILE A 131 11.83 -7.48 13.61
N ARG A 132 11.12 -7.71 12.51
CA ARG A 132 11.73 -7.97 11.21
C ARG A 132 11.08 -7.09 10.17
N HIS A 133 11.86 -6.56 9.25
CA HIS A 133 11.31 -5.78 8.16
C HIS A 133 11.89 -6.20 6.83
N VAL A 134 11.12 -5.96 5.79
CA VAL A 134 11.55 -6.22 4.41
C VAL A 134 11.00 -5.13 3.53
N ARG A 135 11.80 -4.76 2.53
CA ARG A 135 11.42 -3.76 1.54
C ARG A 135 10.64 -4.47 0.43
N CYS A 136 9.51 -3.86 0.04
CA CYS A 136 8.52 -4.50 -0.81
C CYS A 136 7.99 -3.55 -1.87
N LEU A 137 7.49 -4.08 -2.96
CA LEU A 137 6.69 -3.35 -3.94
C LEU A 137 5.24 -3.83 -3.88
N PHE A 138 4.33 -2.88 -3.60
CA PHE A 138 2.89 -3.18 -3.54
C PHE A 138 2.32 -3.11 -4.94
N SER A 139 1.43 -4.04 -5.29
CA SER A 139 0.70 -3.96 -6.54
C SER A 139 -0.28 -2.77 -6.49
N PRO A 140 -0.60 -2.13 -7.63
CA PRO A 140 -1.57 -1.03 -7.67
C PRO A 140 -2.96 -1.39 -7.13
N GLU A 141 -3.31 -2.68 -7.14
CA GLU A 141 -4.58 -3.20 -6.62
C GLU A 141 -4.58 -3.35 -5.09
N LEU A 142 -3.40 -3.51 -4.47
CA LEU A 142 -3.25 -3.72 -3.03
C LEU A 142 -2.95 -2.39 -2.33
N LYS A 143 -4.00 -1.75 -1.80
CA LYS A 143 -3.83 -0.47 -1.09
C LYS A 143 -3.19 -0.60 0.29
N SER A 144 -3.41 -1.72 0.99
CA SER A 144 -2.99 -1.87 2.39
C SER A 144 -3.00 -3.33 2.82
N LEU A 145 -2.12 -3.68 3.77
CA LEU A 145 -2.14 -4.95 4.48
C LEU A 145 -3.11 -4.91 5.68
N PRO A 146 -3.68 -6.06 6.09
CA PRO A 146 -4.42 -6.14 7.36
C PRO A 146 -3.51 -5.76 8.52
N TRP A 147 -4.09 -5.32 9.64
CA TRP A 147 -3.33 -4.98 10.86
C TRP A 147 -2.45 -6.14 11.37
N ALA A 148 -2.91 -7.37 11.15
CA ALA A 148 -2.20 -8.56 11.57
C ALA A 148 -2.38 -9.70 10.56
N VAL A 149 -1.37 -10.55 10.47
CA VAL A 149 -1.38 -11.77 9.69
C VAL A 149 -1.35 -12.99 10.59
N LYS A 150 -1.95 -14.08 10.12
CA LYS A 150 -1.86 -15.39 10.78
C LYS A 150 -0.64 -16.14 10.28
N LEU A 151 0.15 -16.64 11.21
CA LEU A 151 1.31 -17.51 10.99
C LEU A 151 1.15 -18.78 11.82
N GLU A 152 1.63 -19.90 11.28
CA GLU A 152 1.67 -21.16 12.01
C GLU A 152 2.85 -21.14 12.99
N THR A 153 2.61 -21.63 14.21
CA THR A 153 3.61 -21.64 15.29
C THR A 153 3.62 -23.01 15.95
N ILE A 154 4.61 -23.28 16.79
CA ILE A 154 4.65 -24.51 17.60
C ILE A 154 3.41 -24.68 18.52
N ASN A 155 2.69 -23.59 18.79
CA ASN A 155 1.47 -23.55 19.60
C ASN A 155 0.21 -23.35 18.72
N GLY A 156 0.27 -23.73 17.45
CA GLY A 156 -0.78 -23.53 16.45
C GLY A 156 -0.77 -22.14 15.83
N THR A 157 -1.79 -21.84 15.03
CA THR A 157 -1.90 -20.56 14.32
C THR A 157 -2.05 -19.36 15.28
N LYS A 158 -1.12 -18.39 15.21
CA LYS A 158 -1.18 -17.13 15.96
C LYS A 158 -1.22 -15.92 15.04
N SER A 159 -1.70 -14.79 15.58
CA SER A 159 -1.81 -13.52 14.87
C SER A 159 -0.66 -12.59 15.25
N TYR A 160 0.02 -12.04 14.25
CA TYR A 160 1.18 -11.17 14.40
C TYR A 160 0.95 -9.85 13.68
N ARG A 161 1.34 -8.74 14.28
CA ARG A 161 1.14 -7.42 13.69
C ARG A 161 2.04 -7.24 12.48
N VAL A 162 1.50 -6.63 11.44
CA VAL A 162 2.23 -6.22 10.25
C VAL A 162 1.96 -4.74 9.99
N ILE A 163 3.03 -3.96 9.85
CA ILE A 163 2.99 -2.50 9.82
C ILE A 163 3.68 -2.01 8.54
N HIS A 164 3.06 -1.05 7.87
CA HIS A 164 3.68 -0.29 6.79
C HIS A 164 3.18 1.16 6.76
N ASN A 165 3.83 2.00 5.96
CA ASN A 165 3.42 3.40 5.80
C ASN A 165 2.04 3.51 5.15
N ASN A 166 1.22 4.48 5.59
CA ASN A 166 -0.14 4.73 5.07
C ASN A 166 -1.11 3.55 5.19
N GLN A 167 -0.87 2.62 6.12
CA GLN A 167 -1.73 1.46 6.33
C GLN A 167 -3.16 1.89 6.69
N THR A 168 -4.12 1.47 5.86
CA THR A 168 -5.55 1.69 6.06
C THR A 168 -6.25 0.42 6.52
N LYS A 169 -7.43 0.57 7.13
CA LYS A 169 -8.24 -0.58 7.55
C LYS A 169 -8.76 -1.32 6.32
N VAL A 170 -8.49 -2.62 6.27
CA VAL A 170 -9.03 -3.54 5.26
C VAL A 170 -9.82 -4.66 5.92
N CYS A 171 -10.68 -5.31 5.14
CA CYS A 171 -11.41 -6.49 5.56
C CYS A 171 -10.45 -7.62 5.95
N ASN A 172 -10.50 -8.11 7.19
CA ASN A 172 -9.62 -9.20 7.64
C ASN A 172 -9.89 -10.57 6.98
N LYS A 173 -10.94 -10.69 6.15
CA LYS A 173 -11.29 -11.93 5.44
C LYS A 173 -10.83 -11.94 3.98
N CYS A 174 -11.08 -10.86 3.25
CA CYS A 174 -10.73 -10.76 1.82
C CYS A 174 -9.75 -9.63 1.48
N TYR A 175 -9.32 -8.85 2.49
CA TYR A 175 -8.35 -7.77 2.38
C TYR A 175 -8.75 -6.59 1.49
N SER A 176 -10.04 -6.51 1.11
CA SER A 176 -10.60 -5.33 0.43
C SER A 176 -10.73 -4.15 1.38
N ASP A 177 -10.52 -2.94 0.86
CA ASP A 177 -10.72 -1.65 1.53
C ASP A 177 -12.17 -1.14 1.44
N SER A 178 -13.03 -1.77 0.64
CA SER A 178 -14.40 -1.29 0.38
C SER A 178 -15.38 -1.59 1.52
N HIS A 179 -15.03 -2.49 2.42
CA HIS A 179 -15.92 -2.94 3.49
C HIS A 179 -15.15 -3.45 4.71
N ILE A 180 -15.83 -3.46 5.86
CA ILE A 180 -15.37 -4.15 7.05
C ILE A 180 -15.76 -5.62 7.01
N ILE A 181 -15.10 -6.45 7.84
CA ILE A 181 -15.37 -7.90 7.90
C ILE A 181 -16.86 -8.23 8.04
N ALA A 182 -17.64 -7.45 8.80
CA ALA A 182 -19.07 -7.69 9.00
C ALA A 182 -19.90 -7.73 7.70
N ASN A 183 -19.47 -7.01 6.66
CA ASN A 183 -20.14 -6.91 5.37
C ASN A 183 -19.38 -7.67 4.28
N CYS A 184 -18.50 -8.61 4.65
CA CYS A 184 -17.65 -9.28 3.69
C CYS A 184 -18.44 -10.33 2.88
N PRO A 185 -18.44 -10.25 1.53
CA PRO A 185 -19.12 -11.21 0.67
C PRO A 185 -18.56 -12.63 0.82
N GLN A 186 -17.30 -12.76 1.28
CA GLN A 186 -16.59 -14.04 1.44
C GLN A 186 -16.81 -14.70 2.81
N ILE A 187 -17.65 -14.12 3.68
CA ILE A 187 -18.01 -14.77 4.95
C ILE A 187 -19.16 -15.71 4.71
N GLN A 188 -18.97 -16.96 5.13
CA GLN A 188 -20.04 -17.94 5.23
C GLN A 188 -20.76 -17.81 6.58
N CYS A 189 -22.07 -17.65 6.52
CA CYS A 189 -22.93 -17.59 7.68
C CYS A 189 -23.00 -18.96 8.37
N ARG A 190 -22.73 -19.01 9.68
CA ARG A 190 -22.79 -20.26 10.47
C ARG A 190 -24.20 -20.80 10.70
N ARG A 191 -25.25 -20.03 10.40
CA ARG A 191 -26.66 -20.45 10.57
C ARG A 191 -27.23 -21.08 9.32
N CYS A 192 -27.06 -20.43 8.17
CA CYS A 192 -27.66 -20.85 6.90
C CYS A 192 -26.64 -21.32 5.86
N ASN A 193 -25.34 -21.30 6.17
CA ASN A 193 -24.24 -21.66 5.27
C ASN A 193 -24.16 -20.84 3.97
N GLN A 194 -24.95 -19.77 3.83
CA GLN A 194 -24.88 -18.83 2.71
C GLN A 194 -23.77 -17.79 2.93
N TYR A 195 -23.27 -17.23 1.83
CA TYR A 195 -22.22 -16.22 1.84
C TYR A 195 -22.78 -14.79 1.99
N GLY A 196 -21.93 -13.87 2.45
CA GLY A 196 -22.18 -12.43 2.41
C GLY A 196 -22.80 -11.80 3.65
N HIS A 197 -22.99 -12.57 4.72
CA HIS A 197 -23.41 -12.03 6.01
C HIS A 197 -22.92 -12.89 7.20
N MET A 198 -22.90 -12.29 8.38
CA MET A 198 -22.56 -12.97 9.62
C MET A 198 -23.80 -13.62 10.24
N GLY A 199 -23.61 -14.66 11.07
CA GLY A 199 -24.72 -15.37 11.70
C GLY A 199 -25.62 -14.51 12.59
N ASN A 200 -25.09 -13.42 13.16
CA ASN A 200 -25.87 -12.47 13.96
C ASN A 200 -26.79 -11.57 13.13
N THR A 201 -26.46 -11.31 11.87
CA THR A 201 -27.30 -10.55 10.93
C THR A 201 -28.13 -11.44 10.00
N CYS A 202 -28.08 -12.76 10.21
CA CYS A 202 -28.86 -13.73 9.45
C CYS A 202 -30.35 -13.61 9.80
N MET A 203 -31.17 -13.31 8.78
CA MET A 203 -32.63 -13.23 8.91
C MET A 203 -33.33 -14.58 8.74
N ILE A 204 -32.59 -15.64 8.39
CA ILE A 204 -33.18 -16.96 8.22
C ILE A 204 -33.49 -17.55 9.60
N LYS A 205 -34.75 -17.98 9.76
CA LYS A 205 -35.22 -18.64 10.97
C LYS A 205 -34.81 -20.11 10.95
N LEU A 206 -34.34 -20.57 12.11
CA LEU A 206 -34.03 -21.97 12.37
C LEU A 206 -35.19 -22.58 13.14
N CYS A 207 -35.54 -23.81 12.83
CA CYS A 207 -36.54 -24.57 13.57
C CYS A 207 -36.17 -24.64 15.05
N ASN A 208 -37.16 -24.42 15.93
CA ASN A 208 -36.96 -24.49 17.37
C ASN A 208 -36.61 -25.89 17.89
N ILE A 209 -37.05 -26.94 17.18
CA ILE A 209 -36.88 -28.36 17.53
C ILE A 209 -35.55 -28.92 17.00
N CYS A 210 -35.36 -28.96 15.67
CA CYS A 210 -34.20 -29.64 15.05
C CYS A 210 -33.05 -28.70 14.65
N LYS A 211 -33.22 -27.37 14.78
CA LYS A 211 -32.24 -26.34 14.39
C LYS A 211 -31.86 -26.32 12.90
N HIS A 212 -32.57 -27.03 12.02
CA HIS A 212 -32.47 -26.84 10.57
C HIS A 212 -33.16 -25.56 10.12
N LEU A 213 -32.89 -25.12 8.88
CA LEU A 213 -33.59 -23.99 8.28
C LEU A 213 -35.10 -24.27 8.25
N GLU A 214 -35.94 -23.31 8.66
CA GLU A 214 -37.41 -23.50 8.65
C GLU A 214 -37.94 -23.90 7.26
N THR A 215 -37.30 -23.44 6.19
CA THR A 215 -37.64 -23.80 4.80
C THR A 215 -37.36 -25.27 4.46
N GLU A 216 -36.55 -25.96 5.25
CA GLU A 216 -36.10 -27.33 5.03
C GLU A 216 -36.53 -28.28 6.18
N CYS A 217 -37.32 -27.80 7.16
CA CYS A 217 -37.80 -28.66 8.24
C CYS A 217 -39.03 -29.48 7.84
N VAL A 218 -39.07 -30.73 8.31
CA VAL A 218 -40.23 -31.64 8.26
C VAL A 218 -40.77 -31.99 9.65
N CYS A 219 -40.27 -31.29 10.65
CA CYS A 219 -40.91 -31.11 11.93
C CYS A 219 -42.06 -30.10 11.79
#